data_AF-A0AAN8W2E7-F1
#
_entry.id   AF-A0AAN8W2E7-F1
#
_cell.length_a   1.000
_cell.length_b   1.000
_cell.length_c   1.000
_cell.angle_alpha   90.00
_cell.angle_beta   90.00
_cell.angle_gamma   90.00
#
_symmetry.space_group_name_H-M   'P 1'
#
loop_
_entity.id
_entity.type
_entity.pdbx_description
1 polymer ?
#
loop_
_entity_poly.entity_id
_entity_poly.type
_entity_poly.pdbx_seq_one_letter_code
_entity_poly.pdbx_strand_id
1 'polypeptide(L)'
;MPVDAIYLTEQLSKVQIVNEVNKDFVIEALRSIAELITYGDQHDPNFFEFFMEKQVMADFVRILKISKTLTISVQLLQTMSIMIQNLKNEHAIYYIFSNEHINYLITYTFDFRNEELLSYYISFLRAISGKLNKNTISLLVKTQNDEVISFPMYAEAIRFAFHEESMIRTAVRALTLNVYHVGDEGVNRFVTSRPHAEYFSNLVTFFAKQCLSLDKLVSDVSKRPSPEATSAILGAVDEIEDNLYYCSDVISAGIPDVGRLITGNMLKLLIFPLLLPSLVTEAVSETQIGAVTSLYLLCCILRIVKIKDLANTIAAALFCARETFVTIFGAKLNGYLSNHGTSKEYQPPDYDGSSTRPDFSPIHLGRDAVLRDNYIGSCMALREVLLSYVTTGDEVQVLGSLSVLATLLQTKELDESMLDALGILPQRKQHKKLLLQALVGEGSGEEQLFSPENSITRDGLNSEARQLNGGACLFAEALEALRH
;
A
#
# COMPACT_ATOMS: atom_id res chain seq x y z
N MET A 1 1.11 29.37 -41.29
CA MET A 1 0.80 27.93 -41.18
C MET A 1 1.66 27.15 -42.15
N PRO A 2 2.44 26.15 -41.72
CA PRO A 2 3.17 25.31 -42.66
C PRO A 2 2.17 24.49 -43.46
N VAL A 3 2.31 24.58 -44.77
CA VAL A 3 1.51 23.87 -45.78
C VAL A 3 1.41 22.37 -45.46
N ASP A 4 2.46 21.83 -44.85
CA ASP A 4 2.59 20.42 -44.46
C ASP A 4 1.54 20.00 -43.41
N ALA A 5 1.23 20.85 -42.42
CA ALA A 5 0.22 20.55 -41.39
C ALA A 5 -1.18 20.40 -42.00
N ILE A 6 -1.52 21.31 -42.92
CA ILE A 6 -2.80 21.33 -43.63
C ILE A 6 -2.90 20.09 -44.51
N TYR A 7 -1.87 19.83 -45.31
CA TYR A 7 -1.83 18.69 -46.21
C TYR A 7 -1.97 17.36 -45.46
N LEU A 8 -1.19 17.14 -44.40
CA LEU A 8 -1.22 15.89 -43.63
C LEU A 8 -2.59 15.66 -42.97
N THR A 9 -3.16 16.70 -42.35
CA THR A 9 -4.48 16.63 -41.71
C THR A 9 -5.56 16.31 -42.76
N GLU A 10 -5.53 16.96 -43.92
CA GLU A 10 -6.48 16.68 -45.00
C GLU A 10 -6.32 15.27 -45.57
N GLN A 11 -5.11 14.77 -45.74
CA GLN A 11 -4.90 13.39 -46.20
C GLN A 11 -5.36 12.37 -45.16
N LEU A 12 -5.07 12.60 -43.88
CA LEU A 12 -5.52 11.74 -42.79
C LEU A 12 -7.06 11.70 -42.71
N SER A 13 -7.72 12.85 -42.91
CA SER A 13 -9.19 12.96 -42.95
C SER A 13 -9.84 12.07 -44.02
N LYS A 14 -9.13 11.83 -45.14
CA LYS A 14 -9.62 11.01 -46.28
C LYS A 14 -9.45 9.51 -46.07
N VAL A 15 -8.64 9.07 -45.12
CA VAL A 15 -8.43 7.64 -44.85
C VAL A 15 -9.71 7.04 -44.25
N GLN A 16 -10.30 6.08 -44.94
CA GLN A 16 -11.51 5.37 -44.49
C GLN A 16 -11.20 3.99 -43.88
N ILE A 17 -10.11 3.36 -44.32
CA ILE A 17 -9.65 2.04 -43.85
C ILE A 17 -8.13 2.08 -43.79
N VAL A 18 -7.55 1.55 -42.72
CA VAL A 18 -6.11 1.32 -42.62
C VAL A 18 -5.79 -0.11 -43.05
N ASN A 19 -4.82 -0.28 -43.94
CA ASN A 19 -4.33 -1.55 -44.44
C ASN A 19 -2.80 -1.54 -44.57
N GLU A 20 -2.21 -2.67 -44.98
CA GLU A 20 -0.76 -2.81 -45.11
C GLU A 20 -0.11 -1.83 -46.10
N VAL A 21 -0.88 -1.27 -47.05
CA VAL A 21 -0.37 -0.35 -48.06
C VAL A 21 -0.26 1.08 -47.53
N ASN A 22 -1.22 1.52 -46.71
CA ASN A 22 -1.28 2.90 -46.22
C ASN A 22 -0.84 3.07 -44.76
N LYS A 23 -0.58 1.99 -44.01
CA LYS A 23 -0.21 2.05 -42.60
C LYS A 23 0.99 2.96 -42.33
N ASP A 24 2.04 2.88 -43.14
CA ASP A 24 3.30 3.63 -42.88
C ASP A 24 3.08 5.13 -43.08
N PHE A 25 2.26 5.49 -44.07
CA PHE A 25 1.81 6.87 -44.25
C PHE A 25 1.00 7.37 -43.04
N VAL A 26 0.05 6.57 -42.54
CA VAL A 26 -0.78 6.96 -41.38
C VAL A 26 0.10 7.14 -40.13
N ILE A 27 1.04 6.23 -39.89
CA ILE A 27 2.01 6.32 -38.79
C ILE A 27 2.79 7.63 -38.86
N GLU A 28 3.33 7.96 -40.03
CA GLU A 28 4.11 9.18 -40.24
C GLU A 28 3.25 10.44 -40.06
N ALA A 29 2.03 10.43 -40.60
CA ALA A 29 1.10 11.53 -40.47
C ALA A 29 0.73 11.79 -39.00
N LEU A 30 0.44 10.75 -38.21
CA LEU A 30 0.17 10.89 -36.77
C LEU A 30 1.35 11.55 -36.05
N ARG A 31 2.58 11.09 -36.30
CA ARG A 31 3.79 11.61 -35.65
C ARG A 31 4.05 13.06 -36.02
N SER A 32 4.07 13.35 -37.32
CA SER A 32 4.31 14.70 -37.86
C SER A 32 3.28 15.70 -37.34
N ILE A 33 1.99 15.33 -37.30
CA ILE A 33 0.94 16.21 -36.78
C ILE A 33 1.18 16.52 -35.30
N ALA A 34 1.51 15.53 -34.47
CA ALA A 34 1.80 15.74 -33.05
C ALA A 34 3.05 16.58 -32.79
N GLU A 35 4.11 16.39 -33.59
CA GLU A 35 5.31 17.24 -33.54
C GLU A 35 4.97 18.70 -33.84
N LEU A 36 4.15 18.94 -34.88
CA LEU A 36 3.69 20.28 -35.25
C LEU A 36 2.82 20.91 -34.17
N ILE A 37 1.94 20.15 -33.52
CA ILE A 37 1.12 20.62 -32.39
C ILE A 37 2.02 21.00 -31.21
N THR A 38 2.98 20.14 -30.87
CA THR A 38 3.90 20.36 -29.75
C THR A 38 4.80 21.57 -30.01
N TYR A 39 5.27 21.74 -31.25
CA TYR A 39 6.03 22.90 -31.66
C TYR A 39 5.20 24.18 -31.59
N GLY A 40 3.97 24.13 -32.13
CA GLY A 40 3.01 25.22 -32.16
C GLY A 40 2.65 25.74 -30.77
N ASP A 41 2.35 24.82 -29.84
CA ASP A 41 2.07 25.12 -28.43
C ASP A 41 3.16 25.99 -27.77
N GLN A 42 4.43 25.79 -28.16
CA GLN A 42 5.57 26.46 -27.55
C GLN A 42 6.08 27.70 -28.33
N HIS A 43 5.82 27.79 -29.63
CA HIS A 43 6.46 28.80 -30.49
C HIS A 43 5.49 29.62 -31.35
N ASP A 44 4.34 29.08 -31.75
CA ASP A 44 3.40 29.76 -32.66
C ASP A 44 1.94 29.31 -32.41
N PRO A 45 1.13 30.12 -31.71
CA PRO A 45 -0.26 29.79 -31.38
C PRO A 45 -1.15 29.46 -32.58
N ASN A 46 -0.84 29.97 -33.77
CA ASN A 46 -1.64 29.72 -34.98
C ASN A 46 -1.74 28.23 -35.31
N PHE A 47 -0.70 27.44 -34.99
CA PHE A 47 -0.72 25.98 -35.15
C PHE A 47 -1.73 25.30 -34.23
N PHE A 48 -1.82 25.78 -32.99
CA PHE A 48 -2.75 25.22 -32.03
C PHE A 48 -4.19 25.62 -32.37
N GLU A 49 -4.42 26.84 -32.84
CA GLU A 49 -5.72 27.28 -33.36
C GLU A 49 -6.20 26.39 -34.51
N PHE A 50 -5.34 26.12 -35.49
CA PHE A 50 -5.67 25.20 -36.58
C PHE A 50 -5.98 23.77 -36.10
N PHE A 51 -5.21 23.28 -35.13
CA PHE A 51 -5.44 21.97 -34.53
C PHE A 51 -6.85 21.86 -33.92
N MET A 52 -7.31 22.91 -33.25
CA MET A 52 -8.66 23.02 -32.73
C MET A 52 -9.70 23.11 -33.84
N GLU A 53 -9.49 24.00 -34.82
CA GLU A 53 -10.41 24.21 -35.95
C GLU A 53 -10.64 22.94 -36.77
N LYS A 54 -9.59 22.15 -36.99
CA LYS A 54 -9.66 20.89 -37.76
C LYS A 54 -10.05 19.68 -36.94
N GLN A 55 -10.31 19.81 -35.63
CA GLN A 55 -10.72 18.70 -34.77
C GLN A 55 -9.76 17.49 -34.87
N VAL A 56 -8.45 17.74 -34.92
CA VAL A 56 -7.44 16.70 -35.17
C VAL A 56 -7.48 15.56 -34.12
N MET A 57 -7.86 15.86 -32.87
CA MET A 57 -8.10 14.82 -31.85
C MET A 57 -9.21 13.84 -32.26
N ALA A 58 -10.27 14.34 -32.91
CA ALA A 58 -11.34 13.50 -33.43
C ALA A 58 -10.82 12.58 -34.54
N ASP A 59 -9.92 13.09 -35.38
CA ASP A 59 -9.27 12.29 -36.42
C ASP A 59 -8.36 11.21 -35.85
N PHE A 60 -7.60 11.51 -34.79
CA PHE A 60 -6.79 10.48 -34.11
C PHE A 60 -7.68 9.36 -33.56
N VAL A 61 -8.77 9.72 -32.87
CA VAL A 61 -9.76 8.74 -32.38
C VAL A 61 -10.40 7.95 -33.53
N ARG A 62 -10.74 8.62 -34.64
CA ARG A 62 -11.32 7.98 -35.83
C ARG A 62 -10.35 6.97 -36.45
N ILE A 63 -9.08 7.34 -36.60
CA ILE A 63 -8.02 6.46 -37.12
C ILE A 63 -7.85 5.23 -36.22
N LEU A 64 -7.87 5.41 -34.90
CA LEU A 64 -7.85 4.28 -33.97
C LEU A 64 -9.04 3.33 -34.18
N LYS A 65 -10.25 3.86 -34.37
CA LYS A 65 -11.49 3.08 -34.58
C LYS A 65 -11.49 2.28 -35.88
N ILE A 66 -11.04 2.89 -36.98
CA ILE A 66 -11.05 2.25 -38.31
C ILE A 66 -9.84 1.35 -38.52
N SER A 67 -8.80 1.49 -37.69
CA SER A 67 -7.64 0.61 -37.71
C SER A 67 -7.90 -0.66 -36.91
N LYS A 68 -7.46 -1.80 -37.47
CA LYS A 68 -7.38 -3.07 -36.74
C LYS A 68 -5.93 -3.50 -36.49
N THR A 69 -4.97 -2.64 -36.83
CA THR A 69 -3.55 -2.97 -36.72
C THR A 69 -2.99 -2.52 -35.39
N LEU A 70 -2.26 -3.42 -34.74
CA LEU A 70 -1.56 -3.15 -33.48
C LEU A 70 -0.61 -1.97 -33.61
N THR A 71 0.13 -1.89 -34.72
CA THR A 71 1.14 -0.85 -34.97
C THR A 71 0.56 0.56 -34.92
N ILE A 72 -0.67 0.77 -35.41
CA ILE A 72 -1.33 2.07 -35.34
C ILE A 72 -1.75 2.41 -33.92
N SER A 73 -2.22 1.42 -33.15
CA SER A 73 -2.57 1.61 -31.75
C SER A 73 -1.35 2.01 -30.93
N VAL A 74 -0.24 1.28 -31.12
CA VAL A 74 1.06 1.59 -30.51
C VAL A 74 1.54 2.98 -30.90
N GLN A 75 1.58 3.30 -32.20
CA GLN A 75 2.03 4.61 -32.66
C GLN A 75 1.16 5.73 -32.11
N LEU A 76 -0.17 5.57 -32.10
CA LEU A 76 -1.07 6.59 -31.61
C LEU A 76 -0.87 6.84 -30.11
N LEU A 77 -0.77 5.79 -29.29
CA LEU A 77 -0.48 5.93 -27.86
C LEU A 77 0.88 6.59 -27.60
N GLN A 78 1.92 6.20 -28.33
CA GLN A 78 3.24 6.81 -28.22
C GLN A 78 3.21 8.30 -28.60
N THR A 79 2.62 8.61 -29.75
CA THR A 79 2.46 9.98 -30.27
C THR A 79 1.69 10.84 -29.28
N MET A 80 0.56 10.35 -28.76
CA MET A 80 -0.25 11.05 -27.77
C MET A 80 0.51 11.26 -26.46
N SER A 81 1.29 10.28 -26.01
CA SER A 81 2.10 10.38 -24.80
C SER A 81 3.13 11.51 -24.93
N ILE A 82 3.89 11.53 -26.02
CA ILE A 82 4.93 12.53 -26.27
C ILE A 82 4.31 13.92 -26.39
N MET A 83 3.20 14.04 -27.16
CA MET A 83 2.50 15.30 -27.32
C MET A 83 2.05 15.85 -25.96
N ILE A 84 1.28 15.07 -25.19
CA ILE A 84 0.74 15.51 -23.90
C ILE A 84 1.86 15.88 -22.92
N GLN A 85 2.95 15.09 -22.83
CA GLN A 85 4.07 15.41 -21.94
C GLN A 85 4.68 16.78 -22.24
N ASN A 86 4.76 17.16 -23.51
CA ASN A 86 5.44 18.37 -23.97
C ASN A 86 4.54 19.60 -24.12
N LEU A 87 3.21 19.47 -23.95
CA LEU A 87 2.33 20.64 -23.89
C LEU A 87 2.65 21.50 -22.66
N LYS A 88 2.80 22.81 -22.88
CA LYS A 88 3.07 23.81 -21.84
C LYS A 88 1.95 24.83 -21.74
N ASN A 89 1.23 25.12 -22.82
CA ASN A 89 0.14 26.09 -22.77
C ASN A 89 -1.06 25.52 -22.02
N GLU A 90 -1.56 26.25 -21.02
CA GLU A 90 -2.76 25.85 -20.28
C GLU A 90 -3.96 25.72 -21.22
N HIS A 91 -4.17 26.64 -22.16
CA HIS A 91 -5.29 26.53 -23.10
C HIS A 91 -5.24 25.23 -23.92
N ALA A 92 -4.03 24.76 -24.26
CA ALA A 92 -3.87 23.51 -24.98
C ALA A 92 -4.22 22.29 -24.11
N ILE A 93 -3.72 22.27 -22.88
CA ILE A 93 -4.03 21.21 -21.90
C ILE A 93 -5.54 21.16 -21.64
N TYR A 94 -6.17 22.32 -21.43
CA TYR A 94 -7.62 22.41 -21.19
C TYR A 94 -8.40 21.92 -22.40
N TYR A 95 -8.05 22.31 -23.63
CA TYR A 95 -8.72 21.82 -24.82
C TYR A 95 -8.63 20.29 -24.96
N ILE A 96 -7.43 19.73 -24.75
CA ILE A 96 -7.20 18.28 -24.86
C ILE A 96 -8.02 17.52 -23.80
N PHE A 97 -8.00 17.98 -22.53
CA PHE A 97 -8.67 17.27 -21.43
C PHE A 97 -10.17 17.52 -21.35
N SER A 98 -10.67 18.69 -21.79
CA SER A 98 -12.11 18.99 -21.80
C SER A 98 -12.87 18.24 -22.90
N ASN A 99 -12.15 17.61 -23.84
CA ASN A 99 -12.75 16.91 -24.95
C ASN A 99 -12.91 15.41 -24.63
N GLU A 100 -14.08 14.84 -24.95
CA GLU A 100 -14.40 13.41 -24.78
C GLU A 100 -13.44 12.48 -25.54
N HIS A 101 -12.63 12.99 -26.48
CA HIS A 101 -11.61 12.20 -27.17
C HIS A 101 -10.56 11.60 -26.23
N ILE A 102 -10.09 12.33 -25.20
CA ILE A 102 -9.13 11.77 -24.25
C ILE A 102 -9.78 10.69 -23.39
N ASN A 103 -10.99 10.94 -22.89
CA ASN A 103 -11.75 9.93 -22.14
C ASN A 103 -12.02 8.69 -22.99
N TYR A 104 -12.27 8.85 -24.29
CA TYR A 104 -12.41 7.75 -25.23
C TYR A 104 -11.11 6.95 -25.36
N LEU A 105 -9.95 7.61 -25.52
CA LEU A 105 -8.66 6.92 -25.63
C LEU A 105 -8.28 6.18 -24.33
N ILE A 106 -8.58 6.78 -23.18
CA ILE A 106 -8.37 6.14 -21.86
C ILE A 106 -9.21 4.86 -21.75
N THR A 107 -10.49 4.92 -22.13
CA THR A 107 -11.45 3.81 -21.97
C THR A 107 -11.52 2.87 -23.17
N TYR A 108 -10.65 3.07 -24.16
CA TYR A 108 -10.62 2.24 -25.35
C TYR A 108 -10.16 0.81 -25.01
N THR A 109 -10.84 -0.17 -25.60
CA THR A 109 -10.59 -1.60 -25.35
C THR A 109 -9.39 -2.10 -26.17
N PHE A 110 -8.18 -1.78 -25.71
CA PHE A 110 -6.94 -2.31 -26.27
C PHE A 110 -6.73 -3.79 -25.92
N ASP A 111 -5.99 -4.51 -26.77
CA ASP A 111 -5.65 -5.91 -26.53
C ASP A 111 -4.31 -6.03 -25.78
N PHE A 112 -4.37 -5.98 -24.46
CA PHE A 112 -3.20 -6.04 -23.57
C PHE A 112 -2.56 -7.44 -23.45
N ARG A 113 -2.96 -8.41 -24.28
CA ARG A 113 -2.15 -9.63 -24.48
C ARG A 113 -0.79 -9.30 -25.11
N ASN A 114 -0.67 -8.13 -25.72
CA ASN A 114 0.58 -7.57 -26.18
C ASN A 114 1.16 -6.62 -25.10
N GLU A 115 2.25 -7.04 -24.45
CA GLU A 115 2.90 -6.30 -23.35
C GLU A 115 3.49 -4.95 -23.80
N GLU A 116 3.97 -4.86 -25.04
CA GLU A 116 4.45 -3.61 -25.62
C GLU A 116 3.32 -2.57 -25.70
N LEU A 117 2.14 -2.95 -26.19
CA LEU A 117 0.97 -2.08 -26.22
C LEU A 117 0.55 -1.63 -24.82
N LEU A 118 0.57 -2.53 -23.84
CA LEU A 118 0.29 -2.18 -22.45
C LEU A 118 1.29 -1.15 -21.92
N SER A 119 2.58 -1.31 -22.20
CA SER A 119 3.63 -0.36 -21.82
C SER A 119 3.39 1.03 -22.40
N TYR A 120 2.99 1.13 -23.66
CA TYR A 120 2.62 2.40 -24.28
C TYR A 120 1.34 3.00 -23.69
N TYR A 121 0.35 2.17 -23.37
CA TYR A 121 -0.89 2.61 -22.74
C TYR A 121 -0.65 3.19 -21.33
N ILE A 122 0.14 2.51 -20.50
CA ILE A 122 0.50 3.00 -19.17
C ILE A 122 1.34 4.27 -19.26
N SER A 123 2.23 4.38 -20.24
CA SER A 123 2.98 5.61 -20.53
C SER A 123 2.07 6.77 -20.93
N PHE A 124 1.00 6.50 -21.69
CA PHE A 124 -0.03 7.46 -22.06
C PHE A 124 -0.82 7.94 -20.85
N LEU A 125 -1.29 7.03 -19.98
CA LEU A 125 -1.96 7.41 -18.75
C LEU A 125 -1.04 8.24 -17.84
N ARG A 126 0.24 7.85 -17.72
CA ARG A 126 1.24 8.59 -16.96
C ARG A 126 1.45 9.99 -17.52
N ALA A 127 1.51 10.15 -18.85
CA ALA A 127 1.61 11.44 -19.52
C ALA A 127 0.45 12.38 -19.13
N ILE A 128 -0.79 11.86 -19.14
CA ILE A 128 -1.98 12.59 -18.70
C ILE A 128 -1.86 12.99 -17.22
N SER A 129 -1.48 12.03 -16.37
CA SER A 129 -1.35 12.25 -14.92
C SER A 129 -0.36 13.37 -14.58
N GLY A 130 0.71 13.51 -15.36
CA GLY A 130 1.73 14.54 -15.17
C GLY A 130 1.25 15.97 -15.45
N LYS A 131 0.04 16.14 -16.01
CA LYS A 131 -0.60 17.45 -16.23
C LYS A 131 -1.73 17.73 -15.24
N LEU A 132 -1.94 16.84 -14.27
CA LEU A 132 -2.94 17.06 -13.22
C LEU A 132 -2.50 18.16 -12.26
N ASN A 133 -3.43 19.06 -11.98
CA ASN A 133 -3.38 20.05 -10.92
C ASN A 133 -4.82 20.41 -10.52
N LYS A 134 -4.97 21.33 -9.57
CA LYS A 134 -6.29 21.74 -9.03
C LYS A 134 -7.27 22.24 -10.10
N ASN A 135 -6.76 22.74 -11.22
CA ASN A 135 -7.58 23.31 -12.28
C ASN A 135 -7.85 22.32 -13.42
N THR A 136 -7.03 21.29 -13.60
CA THR A 136 -7.15 20.34 -14.72
C THR A 136 -7.80 19.02 -14.32
N ILE A 137 -7.76 18.63 -13.04
CA ILE A 137 -8.33 17.34 -12.60
C ILE A 137 -9.83 17.25 -12.83
N SER A 138 -10.55 18.37 -12.66
CA SER A 138 -11.99 18.48 -12.87
C SER A 138 -12.41 18.17 -14.32
N LEU A 139 -11.50 18.32 -15.28
CA LEU A 139 -11.74 18.05 -16.70
C LEU A 139 -11.75 16.55 -17.03
N LEU A 140 -11.13 15.73 -16.18
CA LEU A 140 -10.97 14.27 -16.39
C LEU A 140 -11.88 13.43 -15.50
N VAL A 141 -12.73 14.08 -14.71
CA VAL A 141 -13.69 13.42 -13.81
C VAL A 141 -15.11 13.76 -14.22
N LYS A 142 -16.04 12.85 -13.93
CA LYS A 142 -17.48 13.13 -14.02
C LYS A 142 -18.02 13.33 -12.62
N THR A 143 -18.70 14.45 -12.39
CA THR A 143 -19.32 14.79 -11.12
C THR A 143 -20.83 14.73 -11.20
N GLN A 144 -21.47 14.34 -10.10
CA GLN A 144 -22.90 14.41 -9.91
C GLN A 144 -23.17 14.85 -8.47
N ASN A 145 -23.93 15.93 -8.28
CA ASN A 145 -24.20 16.53 -6.97
C ASN A 145 -22.91 16.81 -6.16
N ASP A 146 -21.91 17.41 -6.82
CA ASP A 146 -20.59 17.71 -6.25
C ASP A 146 -19.75 16.50 -5.77
N GLU A 147 -20.20 15.28 -6.08
CA GLU A 147 -19.44 14.05 -5.87
C GLU A 147 -18.85 13.54 -7.18
N VAL A 148 -17.60 13.11 -7.15
CA VAL A 148 -16.96 12.46 -8.29
C VAL A 148 -17.52 11.05 -8.41
N ILE A 149 -18.20 10.74 -9.51
CA ILE A 149 -18.80 9.42 -9.78
C ILE A 149 -17.98 8.58 -10.76
N SER A 150 -17.08 9.22 -11.52
CA SER A 150 -16.22 8.54 -12.47
C SER A 150 -14.90 9.26 -12.63
N PHE A 151 -13.81 8.50 -12.55
CA PHE A 151 -12.47 8.96 -12.89
C PHE A 151 -11.74 7.87 -13.71
N PRO A 152 -12.01 7.79 -15.02
CA PRO A 152 -11.57 6.66 -15.84
C PRO A 152 -10.06 6.44 -15.84
N MET A 153 -9.26 7.52 -15.87
CA MET A 153 -7.79 7.40 -15.88
C MET A 153 -7.25 6.73 -14.62
N TYR A 154 -7.75 7.12 -13.44
CA TYR A 154 -7.37 6.48 -12.19
C TYR A 154 -7.84 5.02 -12.14
N ALA A 155 -9.10 4.78 -12.48
CA ALA A 155 -9.71 3.45 -12.46
C ALA A 155 -8.97 2.48 -13.39
N GLU A 156 -8.61 2.89 -14.60
CA GLU A 156 -7.85 2.07 -15.53
C GLU A 156 -6.41 1.83 -15.07
N ALA A 157 -5.74 2.84 -14.50
CA ALA A 157 -4.37 2.70 -14.03
C ALA A 157 -4.24 1.68 -12.89
N ILE A 158 -5.11 1.73 -11.88
CA ILE A 158 -5.00 0.85 -10.71
C ILE A 158 -5.26 -0.64 -11.03
N ARG A 159 -5.88 -0.95 -12.18
CA ARG A 159 -6.04 -2.34 -12.66
C ARG A 159 -4.70 -3.03 -12.90
N PHE A 160 -3.67 -2.25 -13.25
CA PHE A 160 -2.33 -2.75 -13.57
C PHE A 160 -1.33 -2.53 -12.43
N ALA A 161 -1.78 -2.12 -11.24
CA ALA A 161 -0.87 -1.78 -10.15
C ALA A 161 -0.06 -2.97 -9.60
N PHE A 162 -0.50 -4.20 -9.85
CA PHE A 162 0.14 -5.44 -9.40
C PHE A 162 0.65 -6.29 -10.58
N HIS A 163 1.00 -5.64 -11.69
CA HIS A 163 1.58 -6.29 -12.85
C HIS A 163 2.94 -6.96 -12.53
N GLU A 164 3.30 -8.01 -13.26
CA GLU A 164 4.57 -8.73 -13.05
C GLU A 164 5.79 -7.88 -13.41
N GLU A 165 5.70 -7.07 -14.46
CA GLU A 165 6.73 -6.11 -14.84
C GLU A 165 6.84 -4.94 -13.84
N SER A 166 8.02 -4.76 -13.26
CA SER A 166 8.29 -3.68 -12.29
C SER A 166 8.13 -2.29 -12.89
N MET A 167 8.51 -2.08 -14.15
CA MET A 167 8.37 -0.79 -14.84
C MET A 167 6.90 -0.34 -14.94
N ILE A 168 5.97 -1.27 -15.19
CA ILE A 168 4.53 -0.98 -15.22
C ILE A 168 4.06 -0.57 -13.82
N ARG A 169 4.44 -1.31 -12.77
CA ARG A 169 4.12 -0.95 -11.38
C ARG A 169 4.64 0.45 -11.03
N THR A 170 5.89 0.76 -11.38
CA THR A 170 6.51 2.06 -11.13
C THR A 170 5.77 3.19 -11.84
N ALA A 171 5.34 2.98 -13.09
CA ALA A 171 4.57 3.99 -13.81
C ALA A 171 3.17 4.21 -13.20
N VAL A 172 2.48 3.15 -12.76
CA VAL A 172 1.18 3.26 -12.06
C VAL A 172 1.33 3.95 -10.70
N ARG A 173 2.41 3.65 -9.95
CA ARG A 173 2.74 4.33 -8.69
C ARG A 173 2.96 5.83 -8.90
N ALA A 174 3.73 6.21 -9.93
CA ALA A 174 3.92 7.62 -10.27
C ALA A 174 2.61 8.32 -10.66
N LEU A 175 1.75 7.66 -11.43
CA LEU A 175 0.43 8.18 -11.82
C LEU A 175 -0.48 8.41 -10.62
N THR A 176 -0.57 7.42 -9.73
CA THR A 176 -1.43 7.50 -8.54
C THR A 176 -0.93 8.56 -7.57
N LEU A 177 0.39 8.70 -7.39
CA LEU A 177 0.96 9.82 -6.62
C LEU A 177 0.60 11.18 -7.23
N ASN A 178 0.68 11.34 -8.55
CA ASN A 178 0.24 12.59 -9.21
C ASN A 178 -1.22 12.91 -8.90
N VAL A 179 -2.10 11.90 -8.85
CA VAL A 179 -3.50 12.07 -8.45
C VAL A 179 -3.62 12.51 -6.99
N TYR A 180 -2.93 11.82 -6.07
CA TYR A 180 -3.03 12.12 -4.64
C TYR A 180 -2.47 13.50 -4.27
N HIS A 181 -1.42 13.95 -4.97
CA HIS A 181 -0.81 15.27 -4.74
C HIS A 181 -1.64 16.46 -5.23
N VAL A 182 -2.71 16.26 -6.00
CA VAL A 182 -3.56 17.38 -6.43
C VAL A 182 -4.28 18.04 -5.25
N GLY A 183 -4.69 17.23 -4.26
CA GLY A 183 -5.43 17.71 -3.09
C GLY A 183 -6.86 18.17 -3.41
N ASP A 184 -7.51 17.56 -4.39
CA ASP A 184 -8.93 17.77 -4.69
C ASP A 184 -9.81 16.89 -3.78
N GLU A 185 -10.76 17.50 -3.06
CA GLU A 185 -11.56 16.78 -2.06
C GLU A 185 -12.50 15.74 -2.67
N GLY A 186 -13.10 16.04 -3.84
CA GLY A 186 -14.01 15.11 -4.52
C GLY A 186 -13.27 13.87 -5.00
N VAL A 187 -12.06 14.04 -5.54
CA VAL A 187 -11.19 12.93 -5.93
C VAL A 187 -10.67 12.17 -4.71
N ASN A 188 -10.31 12.86 -3.63
CA ASN A 188 -9.89 12.21 -2.38
C ASN A 188 -11.00 11.30 -1.81
N ARG A 189 -12.27 11.77 -1.84
CA ARG A 189 -13.43 10.94 -1.48
C ARG A 189 -13.61 9.78 -2.47
N PHE A 190 -13.47 10.02 -3.77
CA PHE A 190 -13.60 8.98 -4.78
C PHE A 190 -12.61 7.83 -4.59
N VAL A 191 -11.32 8.12 -4.41
CA VAL A 191 -10.27 7.08 -4.27
C VAL A 191 -10.38 6.30 -2.97
N THR A 192 -11.03 6.87 -1.94
CA THR A 192 -11.28 6.24 -0.64
C THR A 192 -12.66 5.61 -0.53
N SER A 193 -13.51 5.77 -1.54
CA SER A 193 -14.82 5.11 -1.64
C SER A 193 -14.71 3.71 -2.25
N ARG A 194 -15.71 2.85 -2.01
CA ARG A 194 -15.81 1.56 -2.72
C ARG A 194 -16.20 1.76 -4.19
N PRO A 195 -15.67 0.97 -5.13
CA PRO A 195 -14.72 -0.14 -4.92
C PRO A 195 -13.25 0.29 -4.87
N HIS A 196 -12.93 1.55 -5.17
CA HIS A 196 -11.56 2.04 -5.35
C HIS A 196 -10.68 1.86 -4.11
N ALA A 197 -11.24 1.98 -2.91
CA ALA A 197 -10.52 1.75 -1.65
C ALA A 197 -9.90 0.34 -1.53
N GLU A 198 -10.43 -0.66 -2.26
CA GLU A 198 -9.86 -2.02 -2.29
C GLU A 198 -8.44 -2.05 -2.87
N TYR A 199 -8.07 -1.03 -3.65
CA TYR A 199 -6.71 -0.83 -4.12
C TYR A 199 -5.69 -0.88 -2.98
N PHE A 200 -5.97 -0.19 -1.86
CA PHE A 200 -5.03 -0.12 -0.73
C PHE A 200 -4.92 -1.43 0.04
N SER A 201 -6.01 -2.20 0.19
CA SER A 201 -5.94 -3.54 0.78
C SER A 201 -5.21 -4.52 -0.14
N ASN A 202 -5.41 -4.42 -1.45
CA ASN A 202 -4.70 -5.24 -2.43
C ASN A 202 -3.21 -4.91 -2.48
N LEU A 203 -2.85 -3.63 -2.30
CA LEU A 203 -1.45 -3.18 -2.21
C LEU A 203 -0.73 -3.84 -1.05
N VAL A 204 -1.31 -3.81 0.15
CA VAL A 204 -0.71 -4.46 1.33
C VAL A 204 -0.71 -5.99 1.18
N THR A 205 -1.74 -6.57 0.57
CA THR A 205 -1.79 -8.03 0.30
C THR A 205 -0.69 -8.46 -0.68
N PHE A 206 -0.47 -7.68 -1.74
CA PHE A 206 0.62 -7.89 -2.68
C PHE A 206 1.98 -7.76 -1.99
N PHE A 207 2.15 -6.73 -1.16
CA PHE A 207 3.36 -6.55 -0.37
C PHE A 207 3.62 -7.72 0.59
N ALA A 208 2.59 -8.23 1.29
CA ALA A 208 2.71 -9.40 2.16
C ALA A 208 3.16 -10.67 1.40
N LYS A 209 2.71 -10.86 0.16
CA LYS A 209 3.20 -11.95 -0.71
C LYS A 209 4.69 -11.78 -1.04
N GLN A 210 5.15 -10.55 -1.28
CA GLN A 210 6.57 -10.29 -1.52
C GLN A 210 7.41 -10.55 -0.26
N CYS A 211 6.92 -10.22 0.93
CA CYS A 211 7.56 -10.56 2.20
C CYS A 211 7.73 -12.08 2.36
N LEU A 212 6.72 -12.86 1.99
CA LEU A 212 6.78 -14.34 2.00
C LEU A 212 7.78 -14.88 0.95
N SER A 213 7.84 -14.27 -0.23
CA SER A 213 8.84 -14.64 -1.25
C SER A 213 10.26 -14.36 -0.78
N LEU A 214 10.51 -13.23 -0.12
CA LEU A 214 11.81 -12.93 0.49
C LEU A 214 12.20 -13.99 1.52
N ASP A 215 11.26 -14.39 2.39
CA ASP A 215 11.51 -15.41 3.42
C ASP A 215 11.91 -16.77 2.82
N LYS A 216 11.25 -17.16 1.72
CA LYS A 216 11.61 -18.38 0.98
C LYS A 216 13.03 -18.29 0.43
N LEU A 217 13.41 -17.17 -0.18
CA LEU A 217 14.76 -16.95 -0.70
C LEU A 217 15.82 -17.04 0.42
N VAL A 218 15.58 -16.38 1.56
CA VAL A 218 16.47 -16.43 2.73
C VAL A 218 16.63 -17.85 3.27
N SER A 219 15.53 -18.59 3.35
CA SER A 219 15.51 -19.99 3.79
C SER A 219 16.27 -20.93 2.84
N ASP A 220 16.18 -20.69 1.53
CA ASP A 220 16.86 -21.49 0.51
C ASP A 220 18.36 -21.23 0.48
N VAL A 221 18.79 -19.96 0.62
CA VAL A 221 20.21 -19.59 0.69
C VAL A 221 20.90 -20.20 1.90
N SER A 222 20.19 -20.26 3.03
CA SER A 222 20.68 -20.92 4.25
C SER A 222 20.99 -22.41 4.03
N LYS A 223 20.33 -23.05 3.07
CA LYS A 223 20.55 -24.46 2.70
C LYS A 223 21.57 -24.62 1.56
N ARG A 224 21.62 -23.67 0.62
CA ARG A 224 22.44 -23.72 -0.60
C ARG A 224 22.98 -22.32 -0.93
N PRO A 225 24.08 -21.90 -0.31
CA PRO A 225 24.65 -20.58 -0.58
C PRO A 225 25.19 -20.52 -2.01
N SER A 226 24.71 -19.56 -2.79
CA SER A 226 25.26 -19.24 -4.12
C SER A 226 25.26 -17.72 -4.37
N PRO A 227 26.17 -17.22 -5.23
CA PRO A 227 26.18 -15.80 -5.61
C PRO A 227 24.86 -15.36 -6.27
N GLU A 228 24.25 -16.24 -7.07
CA GLU A 228 22.97 -16.00 -7.74
C GLU A 228 21.84 -15.82 -6.73
N ALA A 229 21.81 -16.65 -5.68
CA ALA A 229 20.77 -16.56 -4.67
C ALA A 229 20.94 -15.32 -3.78
N THR A 230 22.18 -14.87 -3.56
CA THR A 230 22.46 -13.59 -2.88
C THR A 230 21.95 -12.40 -3.70
N SER A 231 22.19 -12.41 -5.02
CA SER A 231 21.66 -11.39 -5.94
C SER A 231 20.13 -11.36 -5.93
N ALA A 232 19.49 -12.53 -5.91
CA ALA A 232 18.02 -12.65 -5.83
C ALA A 232 17.46 -12.07 -4.52
N ILE A 233 18.14 -12.26 -3.38
CA ILE A 233 17.76 -11.63 -2.11
C ILE A 233 17.89 -10.10 -2.21
N LEU A 234 18.99 -9.58 -2.77
CA LEU A 234 19.18 -8.13 -2.90
C LEU A 234 18.08 -7.50 -3.76
N GLY A 235 17.75 -8.10 -4.91
CA GLY A 235 16.63 -7.63 -5.73
C GLY A 235 15.27 -7.71 -5.02
N ALA A 236 15.03 -8.74 -4.21
CA ALA A 236 13.82 -8.85 -3.40
C ALA A 236 13.77 -7.78 -2.28
N VAL A 237 14.92 -7.46 -1.68
CA VAL A 237 15.06 -6.38 -0.70
C VAL A 237 14.77 -5.02 -1.34
N ASP A 238 15.33 -4.74 -2.52
CA ASP A 238 15.06 -3.51 -3.27
C ASP A 238 13.56 -3.34 -3.55
N GLU A 239 12.88 -4.41 -3.99
CA GLU A 239 11.43 -4.40 -4.19
C GLU A 239 10.64 -4.16 -2.89
N ILE A 240 11.09 -4.72 -1.76
CA ILE A 240 10.47 -4.46 -0.45
C ILE A 240 10.61 -2.99 -0.05
N GLU A 241 11.80 -2.42 -0.19
CA GLU A 241 12.05 -1.01 0.13
C GLU A 241 11.24 -0.09 -0.79
N ASP A 242 11.21 -0.35 -2.10
CA ASP A 242 10.41 0.41 -3.08
C ASP A 242 8.91 0.42 -2.74
N ASN A 243 8.36 -0.71 -2.26
CA ASN A 243 6.98 -0.76 -1.81
C ASN A 243 6.73 0.08 -0.56
N LEU A 244 7.67 0.04 0.40
CA LEU A 244 7.57 0.83 1.63
C LEU A 244 7.73 2.33 1.35
N TYR A 245 8.63 2.73 0.45
CA TYR A 245 8.75 4.12 0.02
C TYR A 245 7.48 4.59 -0.68
N TYR A 246 6.90 3.78 -1.58
CA TYR A 246 5.62 4.12 -2.18
C TYR A 246 4.49 4.25 -1.14
N CYS A 247 4.38 3.34 -0.17
CA CYS A 247 3.40 3.49 0.91
C CYS A 247 3.63 4.79 1.71
N SER A 248 4.89 5.10 2.03
CA SER A 248 5.28 6.31 2.74
C SER A 248 4.91 7.57 1.97
N ASP A 249 5.16 7.60 0.65
CA ASP A 249 4.83 8.73 -0.23
C ASP A 249 3.31 8.91 -0.33
N VAL A 250 2.55 7.83 -0.49
CA VAL A 250 1.07 7.90 -0.58
C VAL A 250 0.47 8.43 0.72
N ILE A 251 0.99 8.03 1.88
CA ILE A 251 0.54 8.52 3.19
C ILE A 251 0.93 10.00 3.34
N SER A 252 2.12 10.36 2.88
CA SER A 252 2.64 11.73 2.91
C SER A 252 1.96 12.67 1.92
N ALA A 253 1.14 12.16 0.98
CA ALA A 253 0.36 12.97 0.05
C ALA A 253 -0.72 13.83 0.74
N GLY A 254 -0.95 13.62 2.05
CA GLY A 254 -1.80 14.51 2.86
C GLY A 254 -3.29 14.20 2.78
N ILE A 255 -3.66 12.98 2.41
CA ILE A 255 -5.05 12.50 2.41
C ILE A 255 -5.27 11.62 3.65
N PRO A 256 -5.90 12.12 4.73
CA PRO A 256 -5.98 11.40 6.01
C PRO A 256 -6.63 10.02 5.90
N ASP A 257 -7.66 9.91 5.06
CA ASP A 257 -8.44 8.68 4.87
C ASP A 257 -7.59 7.60 4.17
N VAL A 258 -6.78 7.98 3.18
CA VAL A 258 -5.80 7.09 2.54
C VAL A 258 -4.74 6.65 3.55
N GLY A 259 -4.23 7.59 4.37
CA GLY A 259 -3.30 7.28 5.46
C GLY A 259 -3.87 6.21 6.40
N ARG A 260 -5.11 6.40 6.88
CA ARG A 260 -5.80 5.43 7.74
C ARG A 260 -5.99 4.08 7.05
N LEU A 261 -6.37 4.05 5.78
CA LEU A 261 -6.54 2.81 5.02
C LEU A 261 -5.22 2.04 4.90
N ILE A 262 -4.10 2.69 4.55
CA ILE A 262 -2.82 1.99 4.41
C ILE A 262 -2.31 1.52 5.77
N THR A 263 -2.30 2.39 6.79
CA THR A 263 -1.86 2.02 8.15
C THR A 263 -2.70 0.87 8.70
N GLY A 264 -4.03 0.95 8.59
CA GLY A 264 -4.93 -0.08 9.06
C GLY A 264 -4.75 -1.41 8.32
N ASN A 265 -4.57 -1.38 6.99
CA ASN A 265 -4.30 -2.57 6.21
C ASN A 265 -2.92 -3.18 6.53
N MET A 266 -1.86 -2.37 6.71
CA MET A 266 -0.53 -2.86 7.14
C MET A 266 -0.62 -3.60 8.48
N LEU A 267 -1.35 -3.05 9.45
CA LEU A 267 -1.56 -3.71 10.74
C LEU A 267 -2.34 -5.03 10.57
N LYS A 268 -3.48 -4.98 9.86
CA LYS A 268 -4.45 -6.07 9.76
C LYS A 268 -4.03 -7.23 8.85
N LEU A 269 -3.27 -6.95 7.79
CA LEU A 269 -2.93 -7.93 6.74
C LEU A 269 -1.46 -8.35 6.76
N LEU A 270 -0.57 -7.57 7.41
CA LEU A 270 0.87 -7.85 7.44
C LEU A 270 1.41 -7.99 8.87
N ILE A 271 1.34 -6.94 9.69
CA ILE A 271 2.09 -6.89 10.96
C ILE A 271 1.51 -7.88 11.97
N PHE A 272 0.21 -7.80 12.26
CA PHE A 272 -0.41 -8.66 13.27
C PHE A 272 -0.59 -10.12 12.86
N PRO A 273 -1.01 -10.46 11.62
CA PRO A 273 -1.17 -11.86 11.24
C PRO A 273 0.13 -12.54 10.80
N LEU A 274 1.14 -11.79 10.33
CA LEU A 274 2.34 -12.36 9.71
C LEU A 274 3.61 -12.05 10.50
N LEU A 275 3.96 -10.78 10.70
CA LEU A 275 5.29 -10.43 11.23
C LEU A 275 5.43 -10.71 12.73
N LEU A 276 4.53 -10.19 13.57
CA LEU A 276 4.66 -10.35 15.02
C LEU A 276 4.57 -11.82 15.50
N PRO A 277 3.64 -12.66 15.00
CA PRO A 277 3.57 -14.06 15.40
C PRO A 277 4.81 -14.88 15.03
N SER A 278 5.48 -14.50 13.94
CA SER A 278 6.72 -15.13 13.45
C SER A 278 7.92 -14.92 14.37
N LEU A 279 7.87 -13.95 15.29
CA LEU A 279 8.93 -13.77 16.29
C LEU A 279 8.95 -14.89 17.34
N VAL A 280 7.84 -15.61 17.54
CA VAL A 280 7.70 -16.60 18.63
C VAL A 280 7.67 -18.03 18.10
N THR A 281 7.43 -18.22 16.81
CA THR A 281 7.13 -19.52 16.23
C THR A 281 8.35 -20.04 15.48
N GLU A 282 8.88 -21.20 15.87
CA GLU A 282 9.69 -22.02 14.96
C GLU A 282 8.79 -22.37 13.77
N ALA A 283 9.14 -21.96 12.55
CA ALA A 283 8.25 -22.06 11.38
C ALA A 283 7.82 -23.51 11.12
N VAL A 284 6.63 -23.91 11.61
CA VAL A 284 6.10 -25.29 11.45
C VAL A 284 5.25 -25.43 10.17
N SER A 285 4.95 -24.32 9.46
CA SER A 285 4.13 -24.36 8.24
C SER A 285 4.68 -23.48 7.12
N GLU A 286 4.48 -23.88 5.86
CA GLU A 286 4.94 -23.19 4.63
C GLU A 286 4.37 -21.78 4.41
N THR A 287 3.49 -21.31 5.31
CA THR A 287 2.78 -20.02 5.23
C THR A 287 3.26 -18.99 6.26
N GLN A 288 4.25 -19.34 7.09
CA GLN A 288 4.78 -18.47 8.13
C GLN A 288 6.14 -17.93 7.73
N ILE A 289 6.33 -16.62 7.92
CA ILE A 289 7.64 -15.97 7.77
C ILE A 289 8.56 -16.43 8.91
N GLY A 290 9.86 -16.60 8.66
CA GLY A 290 10.85 -16.88 9.70
C GLY A 290 11.13 -15.67 10.60
N ALA A 291 11.53 -15.92 11.85
CA ALA A 291 11.81 -14.86 12.82
C ALA A 291 12.82 -13.81 12.30
N VAL A 292 13.90 -14.24 11.64
CA VAL A 292 14.92 -13.35 11.07
C VAL A 292 14.33 -12.40 10.02
N THR A 293 13.59 -12.93 9.05
CA THR A 293 12.96 -12.12 8.01
C THR A 293 11.94 -11.17 8.61
N SER A 294 11.19 -11.61 9.62
CA SER A 294 10.24 -10.74 10.34
C SER A 294 10.94 -9.57 11.05
N LEU A 295 12.03 -9.83 11.78
CA LEU A 295 12.83 -8.78 12.44
C LEU A 295 13.33 -7.75 11.41
N TYR A 296 13.84 -8.21 10.27
CA TYR A 296 14.28 -7.34 9.19
C TYR A 296 13.13 -6.49 8.62
N LEU A 297 11.97 -7.10 8.32
CA LEU A 297 10.81 -6.39 7.78
C LEU A 297 10.25 -5.36 8.76
N LEU A 298 10.20 -5.67 10.07
CA LEU A 298 9.82 -4.72 11.10
C LEU A 298 10.78 -3.52 11.16
N CYS A 299 12.09 -3.74 11.04
CA CYS A 299 13.06 -2.66 10.92
C CYS A 299 12.77 -1.77 9.70
N CYS A 300 12.57 -2.38 8.53
CA CYS A 300 12.30 -1.64 7.30
C CYS A 300 11.02 -0.79 7.42
N ILE A 301 9.94 -1.35 7.96
CA ILE A 301 8.68 -0.62 8.17
C ILE A 301 8.89 0.57 9.10
N LEU A 302 9.50 0.35 10.29
CA LEU A 302 9.73 1.41 11.27
C LEU A 302 10.68 2.51 10.79
N ARG A 303 11.62 2.17 9.91
CA ARG A 303 12.61 3.10 9.34
C ARG A 303 12.04 3.93 8.19
N ILE A 304 11.25 3.31 7.30
CA ILE A 304 10.79 3.92 6.04
C ILE A 304 9.41 4.56 6.20
N VAL A 305 8.48 3.88 6.86
CA VAL A 305 7.08 4.33 7.03
C VAL A 305 6.99 5.15 8.31
N LYS A 306 7.34 6.44 8.20
CA LYS A 306 7.43 7.41 9.30
C LYS A 306 6.05 7.88 9.76
N ILE A 307 5.28 6.95 10.34
CA ILE A 307 3.93 7.22 10.85
C ILE A 307 3.90 6.96 12.35
N LYS A 308 3.48 7.98 13.09
CA LYS A 308 3.36 7.94 14.54
C LYS A 308 2.50 6.77 15.01
N ASP A 309 1.27 6.69 14.51
CA ASP A 309 0.32 5.66 14.97
C ASP A 309 0.82 4.25 14.67
N LEU A 310 1.43 4.04 13.50
CA LEU A 310 2.00 2.75 13.12
C LEU A 310 3.16 2.35 14.05
N ALA A 311 4.12 3.25 14.27
CA ALA A 311 5.29 2.99 15.12
C ALA A 311 4.88 2.70 16.57
N ASN A 312 3.98 3.51 17.13
CA ASN A 312 3.49 3.31 18.49
C ASN A 312 2.66 2.04 18.62
N THR A 313 1.86 1.68 17.60
CA THR A 313 1.08 0.42 17.62
C THR A 313 2.00 -0.80 17.55
N ILE A 314 3.04 -0.79 16.71
CA ILE A 314 4.04 -1.87 16.64
C ILE A 314 4.74 -2.02 18.01
N ALA A 315 5.19 -0.91 18.60
CA ALA A 315 5.87 -0.93 19.89
C ALA A 315 4.95 -1.38 21.03
N ALA A 316 3.70 -0.92 21.07
CA ALA A 316 2.69 -1.39 22.02
C ALA A 316 2.43 -2.90 21.89
N ALA A 317 2.39 -3.41 20.66
CA ALA A 317 2.21 -4.82 20.39
C ALA A 317 3.36 -5.68 20.94
N LEU A 318 4.56 -5.13 21.16
CA LEU A 318 5.67 -5.87 21.76
C LEU A 318 5.41 -6.28 23.22
N PHE A 319 4.52 -5.57 23.93
CA PHE A 319 4.12 -5.92 25.29
C PHE A 319 3.02 -7.00 25.33
N CYS A 320 2.45 -7.36 24.17
CA CYS A 320 1.38 -8.34 24.11
C CYS A 320 1.95 -9.76 24.11
N ALA A 321 1.23 -10.66 24.79
CA ALA A 321 1.59 -12.06 24.84
C ALA A 321 1.13 -12.83 23.59
N ARG A 322 1.88 -13.90 23.27
CA ARG A 322 1.72 -14.75 22.08
C ARG A 322 0.26 -15.15 21.78
N GLU A 323 -0.48 -15.57 22.80
CA GLU A 323 -1.85 -16.11 22.70
C GLU A 323 -2.85 -15.11 22.14
N THR A 324 -2.60 -13.81 22.34
CA THR A 324 -3.43 -12.71 21.85
C THR A 324 -3.46 -12.70 20.33
N PHE A 325 -2.32 -12.92 19.68
CA PHE A 325 -2.24 -12.89 18.21
C PHE A 325 -2.79 -14.18 17.58
N VAL A 326 -2.55 -15.34 18.21
CA VAL A 326 -3.07 -16.63 17.72
C VAL A 326 -4.60 -16.69 17.83
N THR A 327 -5.17 -16.20 18.93
CA THR A 327 -6.62 -16.25 19.18
C THR A 327 -7.41 -15.27 18.29
N ILE A 328 -6.88 -14.06 18.07
CA ILE A 328 -7.56 -13.01 17.30
C ILE A 328 -7.55 -13.30 15.79
N PHE A 329 -6.48 -13.89 15.27
CA PHE A 329 -6.31 -14.09 13.83
C PHE A 329 -6.51 -15.55 13.39
N GLY A 330 -6.31 -16.54 14.25
CA GLY A 330 -6.63 -17.94 13.97
C GLY A 330 -8.13 -18.22 13.84
N ALA A 331 -8.98 -17.49 14.58
CA ALA A 331 -10.44 -17.62 14.49
C ALA A 331 -11.03 -17.07 13.17
N LYS A 332 -10.33 -16.15 12.48
CA LYS A 332 -10.80 -15.56 11.21
C LYS A 332 -10.46 -16.40 9.97
N LEU A 333 -9.48 -17.31 10.04
CA LEU A 333 -9.09 -18.12 8.88
C LEU A 333 -10.06 -19.28 8.60
N ASN A 334 -10.75 -19.80 9.62
CA ASN A 334 -11.65 -20.96 9.50
C ASN A 334 -13.12 -20.61 9.17
N GLY A 335 -13.45 -19.32 9.03
CA GLY A 335 -14.83 -18.86 8.81
C GLY A 335 -15.30 -18.83 7.36
N TYR A 336 -14.41 -19.06 6.39
CA TYR A 336 -14.73 -19.00 4.96
C TYR A 336 -14.20 -20.22 4.23
N LEU A 337 -14.88 -21.36 4.35
CA LEU A 337 -14.83 -22.41 3.33
C LEU A 337 -16.09 -23.30 3.39
N SER A 338 -16.75 -23.32 2.24
CA SER A 338 -17.75 -24.29 1.76
C SER A 338 -19.19 -24.15 2.25
N ASN A 339 -19.96 -23.35 1.52
CA ASN A 339 -21.38 -23.59 1.30
C ASN A 339 -21.58 -23.83 -0.20
N HIS A 340 -21.41 -25.08 -0.64
CA HIS A 340 -21.97 -25.56 -1.90
C HIS A 340 -22.42 -27.00 -1.73
N GLY A 341 -23.74 -27.19 -1.89
CA GLY A 341 -24.42 -28.44 -1.63
C GLY A 341 -24.18 -29.52 -2.67
N THR A 342 -24.57 -30.73 -2.30
CA THR A 342 -25.05 -31.75 -3.23
C THR A 342 -26.14 -32.55 -2.54
N SER A 343 -27.28 -32.65 -3.22
CA SER A 343 -28.44 -33.43 -2.84
C SER A 343 -28.13 -34.91 -2.84
N LYS A 344 -28.61 -35.66 -1.83
CA LYS A 344 -29.13 -37.01 -2.01
C LYS A 344 -30.30 -37.27 -1.06
N GLU A 345 -31.47 -37.42 -1.66
CA GLU A 345 -32.66 -38.11 -1.17
C GLU A 345 -32.31 -39.48 -0.58
N TYR A 346 -32.87 -39.80 0.60
CA TYR A 346 -33.52 -41.09 0.91
C TYR A 346 -34.47 -40.89 2.11
N GLN A 347 -35.68 -41.47 2.01
CA GLN A 347 -36.86 -41.32 2.88
C GLN A 347 -36.87 -42.26 4.12
N PRO A 348 -37.82 -42.07 5.09
CA PRO A 348 -37.73 -42.42 6.52
C PRO A 348 -38.42 -43.76 6.90
N PRO A 349 -38.40 -44.16 8.20
CA PRO A 349 -39.52 -43.94 9.15
C PRO A 349 -39.02 -43.70 10.61
N ASP A 350 -39.74 -43.36 11.69
CA ASP A 350 -41.15 -43.08 12.03
C ASP A 350 -41.16 -42.34 13.41
N TYR A 351 -42.25 -41.58 13.65
CA TYR A 351 -42.86 -41.08 14.90
C TYR A 351 -42.19 -41.35 16.28
N ASP A 352 -42.05 -40.30 17.13
CA ASP A 352 -43.13 -39.86 18.03
C ASP A 352 -42.83 -38.51 18.72
N GLY A 353 -43.88 -37.78 19.11
CA GLY A 353 -43.86 -36.34 19.34
C GLY A 353 -43.46 -35.81 20.74
N SER A 354 -43.23 -34.49 20.80
CA SER A 354 -43.87 -33.57 21.75
C SER A 354 -43.33 -32.14 21.57
N SER A 355 -44.25 -31.20 21.71
CA SER A 355 -44.08 -29.76 21.59
C SER A 355 -43.40 -29.14 22.82
N THR A 356 -42.36 -28.33 22.65
CA THR A 356 -42.16 -27.14 23.51
C THR A 356 -41.22 -26.12 22.85
N ARG A 357 -41.59 -24.84 22.98
CA ARG A 357 -40.88 -23.64 22.50
C ARG A 357 -39.51 -23.49 23.20
N PRO A 358 -38.48 -22.89 22.57
CA PRO A 358 -37.26 -22.53 23.28
C PRO A 358 -37.46 -21.18 23.98
N ASP A 359 -37.43 -21.22 25.31
CA ASP A 359 -37.23 -20.03 26.14
C ASP A 359 -35.77 -19.59 26.06
N PHE A 360 -35.60 -18.27 25.92
CA PHE A 360 -34.34 -17.57 26.04
C PHE A 360 -33.82 -17.68 27.46
N SER A 361 -32.54 -18.00 27.64
CA SER A 361 -31.80 -17.68 28.86
C SER A 361 -30.31 -17.44 28.56
N PRO A 362 -29.69 -16.41 29.16
CA PRO A 362 -28.37 -15.92 28.81
C PRO A 362 -27.27 -16.74 29.49
N ILE A 363 -26.17 -16.99 28.80
CA ILE A 363 -25.00 -17.65 29.39
C ILE A 363 -24.31 -16.65 30.32
N HIS A 364 -24.45 -16.92 31.61
CA HIS A 364 -23.77 -16.29 32.73
C HIS A 364 -22.27 -16.57 32.65
N LEU A 365 -21.45 -15.50 32.68
CA LEU A 365 -20.00 -15.59 32.84
C LEU A 365 -19.69 -15.99 34.29
N GLY A 366 -19.45 -17.29 34.49
CA GLY A 366 -19.09 -17.87 35.78
C GLY A 366 -17.62 -17.65 36.10
N ARG A 367 -17.38 -16.82 37.12
CA ARG A 367 -16.15 -16.72 37.91
C ARG A 367 -16.01 -17.98 38.76
N ASP A 368 -14.78 -18.43 38.94
CA ASP A 368 -14.30 -19.55 39.78
C ASP A 368 -14.09 -20.90 39.08
N ALA A 369 -12.85 -21.11 38.64
CA ALA A 369 -12.19 -22.42 38.68
C ALA A 369 -10.66 -22.21 38.73
N VAL A 370 -10.13 -21.83 39.89
CA VAL A 370 -8.74 -22.12 40.24
C VAL A 370 -8.74 -23.49 40.89
N LEU A 371 -8.20 -24.48 40.19
CA LEU A 371 -7.15 -25.37 40.70
C LEU A 371 -6.83 -26.45 39.66
N ARG A 372 -5.61 -26.34 39.14
CA ARG A 372 -4.69 -27.46 38.89
C ARG A 372 -4.97 -28.30 37.65
N ASP A 373 -4.46 -27.81 36.52
CA ASP A 373 -3.76 -28.69 35.58
C ASP A 373 -2.51 -28.00 35.01
N ASN A 374 -1.40 -28.72 35.08
CA ASN A 374 -0.06 -28.27 34.70
C ASN A 374 0.10 -28.28 33.18
N TYR A 375 -0.10 -27.13 32.53
CA TYR A 375 0.50 -26.79 31.24
C TYR A 375 0.76 -25.27 31.20
N ILE A 376 1.73 -24.81 32.00
CA ILE A 376 2.28 -23.46 31.84
C ILE A 376 3.31 -23.54 30.70
N GLY A 377 2.82 -23.47 29.45
CA GLY A 377 3.65 -22.93 28.38
C GLY A 377 3.74 -21.43 28.62
N SER A 378 4.93 -20.91 28.88
CA SER A 378 5.12 -19.51 29.29
C SER A 378 4.51 -18.55 28.26
N CYS A 379 3.54 -17.77 28.71
CA CYS A 379 2.89 -16.70 27.97
C CYS A 379 3.86 -15.50 27.85
N MET A 380 4.97 -15.69 27.13
CA MET A 380 6.02 -14.69 27.00
C MET A 380 5.53 -13.51 26.14
N ALA A 381 5.84 -12.29 26.59
CA ALA A 381 5.63 -11.09 25.77
C ALA A 381 6.65 -11.06 24.62
N LEU A 382 6.27 -10.48 23.47
CA LEU A 382 7.17 -10.37 22.32
C LEU A 382 8.48 -9.64 22.64
N ARG A 383 8.43 -8.65 23.55
CA ARG A 383 9.61 -7.98 24.09
C ARG A 383 10.59 -8.96 24.74
N GLU A 384 10.08 -9.90 25.54
CA GLU A 384 10.93 -10.89 26.21
C GLU A 384 11.53 -11.87 25.21
N VAL A 385 10.80 -12.17 24.13
CA VAL A 385 11.33 -12.98 23.02
C VAL A 385 12.50 -12.27 22.34
N LEU A 386 12.37 -10.97 22.03
CA LEU A 386 13.48 -10.17 21.49
C LEU A 386 14.70 -10.18 22.43
N LEU A 387 14.48 -10.03 23.74
CA LEU A 387 15.56 -10.10 24.72
C LEU A 387 16.20 -11.49 24.78
N SER A 388 15.40 -12.56 24.68
CA SER A 388 15.89 -13.94 24.64
C SER A 388 16.77 -14.20 23.43
N TYR A 389 16.44 -13.64 22.27
CA TYR A 389 17.29 -13.70 21.08
C TYR A 389 18.62 -12.97 21.29
N VAL A 390 18.65 -11.84 21.98
CA VAL A 390 19.90 -11.13 22.30
C VAL A 390 20.80 -11.96 23.22
N THR A 391 20.23 -12.69 24.18
CA THR A 391 21.02 -13.46 25.17
C THR A 391 21.37 -14.86 24.73
N THR A 392 20.50 -15.52 23.97
CA THR A 392 20.56 -16.97 23.69
C THR A 392 20.31 -17.34 22.22
N GLY A 393 20.00 -16.37 21.36
CA GLY A 393 19.77 -16.60 19.94
C GLY A 393 21.06 -16.84 19.15
N ASP A 394 20.89 -17.25 17.89
CA ASP A 394 22.00 -17.32 16.92
C ASP A 394 22.50 -15.91 16.53
N GLU A 395 23.64 -15.82 15.84
CA GLU A 395 24.25 -14.53 15.45
C GLU A 395 23.29 -13.63 14.66
N VAL A 396 22.42 -14.23 13.84
CA VAL A 396 21.50 -13.49 12.96
C VAL A 396 20.28 -13.00 13.76
N GLN A 397 19.77 -13.80 14.68
CA GLN A 397 18.71 -13.44 15.62
C GLN A 397 19.17 -12.34 16.58
N VAL A 398 20.41 -12.41 17.09
CA VAL A 398 21.03 -11.37 17.92
C VAL A 398 21.11 -10.07 17.11
N LEU A 399 21.68 -10.11 15.91
CA LEU A 399 21.81 -8.93 15.04
C LEU A 399 20.44 -8.33 14.68
N GLY A 400 19.47 -9.17 14.32
CA GLY A 400 18.11 -8.73 13.98
C GLY A 400 17.40 -8.09 15.16
N SER A 401 17.49 -8.68 16.35
CA SER A 401 16.85 -8.16 17.56
C SER A 401 17.47 -6.84 18.02
N LEU A 402 18.80 -6.75 17.99
CA LEU A 402 19.51 -5.49 18.25
C LEU A 402 19.17 -4.42 17.21
N SER A 403 19.01 -4.81 15.93
CA SER A 403 18.62 -3.88 14.86
C SER A 403 17.21 -3.34 15.06
N VAL A 404 16.26 -4.16 15.50
CA VAL A 404 14.89 -3.70 15.85
C VAL A 404 14.95 -2.72 17.02
N LEU A 405 15.67 -3.05 18.10
CA LEU A 405 15.80 -2.17 19.27
C LEU A 405 16.49 -0.84 18.91
N ALA A 406 17.55 -0.90 18.10
CA ALA A 406 18.24 0.29 17.60
C ALA A 406 17.34 1.13 16.67
N THR A 407 16.52 0.48 15.84
CA THR A 407 15.57 1.17 14.97
C THR A 407 14.50 1.88 15.79
N LEU A 408 13.88 1.20 16.77
CA LEU A 408 12.91 1.80 17.69
C LEU A 408 13.49 3.04 18.40
N LEU A 409 14.75 2.98 18.82
CA LEU A 409 15.45 4.11 19.44
C LEU A 409 15.66 5.30 18.47
N GLN A 410 15.82 5.03 17.18
CA GLN A 410 16.06 6.04 16.14
C GLN A 410 14.77 6.59 15.51
N THR A 411 13.65 5.87 15.62
CA THR A 411 12.32 6.28 15.13
C THR A 411 11.82 7.49 15.90
N LYS A 412 11.74 8.65 15.24
CA LYS A 412 11.33 9.92 15.85
C LYS A 412 9.83 9.98 16.12
N GLU A 413 9.08 9.18 15.37
CA GLU A 413 7.64 9.06 15.41
C GLU A 413 7.16 8.24 16.62
N LEU A 414 8.08 7.56 17.31
CA LEU A 414 7.79 6.78 18.51
C LEU A 414 7.76 7.68 19.75
N ASP A 415 6.71 7.54 20.58
CA ASP A 415 6.57 8.37 21.77
C ASP A 415 7.64 8.04 22.83
N GLU A 416 8.10 9.06 23.54
CA GLU A 416 9.11 8.88 24.60
C GLU A 416 8.61 7.98 25.74
N SER A 417 7.30 7.98 26.01
CA SER A 417 6.67 7.06 26.97
C SER A 417 6.81 5.61 26.54
N MET A 418 6.78 5.34 25.23
CA MET A 418 6.92 4.00 24.69
C MET A 418 8.38 3.53 24.77
N LEU A 419 9.34 4.40 24.46
CA LEU A 419 10.77 4.13 24.68
C LEU A 419 11.10 3.84 26.15
N ASP A 420 10.48 4.59 27.06
CA ASP A 420 10.61 4.41 28.51
C ASP A 420 10.05 3.06 28.96
N ALA A 421 8.83 2.72 28.51
CA ALA A 421 8.21 1.43 28.80
C ALA A 421 9.00 0.24 28.24
N LEU A 422 9.64 0.41 27.08
CA LEU A 422 10.52 -0.62 26.49
C LEU A 422 11.85 -0.76 27.26
N GLY A 423 12.22 0.22 28.10
CA GLY A 423 13.47 0.28 28.85
C GLY A 423 14.66 0.78 28.02
N ILE A 424 14.41 1.47 26.91
CA ILE A 424 15.44 1.95 25.97
C ILE A 424 15.48 3.48 25.85
N LEU A 425 14.80 4.22 26.74
CA LEU A 425 14.85 5.68 26.75
C LEU A 425 16.28 6.19 27.01
N PRO A 426 16.83 7.11 26.18
CA PRO A 426 18.16 7.67 26.42
C PRO A 426 18.32 8.29 27.81
N GLN A 427 19.42 8.00 28.49
CA GLN A 427 19.69 8.45 29.87
C GLN A 427 19.50 9.97 30.07
N ARG A 428 19.88 10.80 29.10
CA ARG A 428 19.67 12.25 29.17
C ARG A 428 18.19 12.63 29.27
N LYS A 429 17.32 11.94 28.53
CA LYS A 429 15.87 12.15 28.56
C LYS A 429 15.27 11.59 29.86
N GLN A 430 15.74 10.43 30.31
CA GLN A 430 15.33 9.84 31.59
C GLN A 430 15.68 10.75 32.77
N HIS A 431 16.90 11.28 32.81
CA HIS A 431 17.32 12.24 33.83
C HIS A 431 16.48 13.52 33.81
N LYS A 432 16.20 14.07 32.61
CA LYS A 432 15.29 15.21 32.45
C LYS A 432 13.88 14.91 32.97
N LYS A 433 13.34 13.72 32.69
CA LYS A 433 12.03 13.28 33.19
C LYS A 433 12.01 13.22 34.72
N LEU A 434 13.02 12.61 35.34
CA LEU A 434 13.14 12.51 36.80
C LEU A 434 13.27 13.90 37.46
N LEU A 435 14.05 14.81 36.86
CA LEU A 435 14.15 16.20 37.31
C LEU A 435 12.79 16.93 37.23
N LEU A 436 12.05 16.77 36.13
CA LEU A 436 10.72 17.37 35.99
C LEU A 436 9.73 16.80 37.01
N GLN A 437 9.76 15.49 37.27
CA GLN A 437 8.91 14.86 38.28
C GLN A 437 9.21 15.35 39.69
N ALA A 438 10.49 15.55 40.02
CA ALA A 438 10.89 16.14 41.30
C ALA A 438 10.47 17.62 41.42
N LEU A 439 10.54 18.39 40.34
CA LEU A 439 10.13 19.80 40.32
C LEU A 439 8.61 19.99 40.45
N VAL A 440 7.81 19.07 39.93
CA VAL A 440 6.33 19.12 39.96
C VAL A 440 5.78 18.53 41.28
N GLY A 441 6.61 17.89 42.10
CA GLY A 441 6.22 17.35 43.41
C GLY A 441 5.39 16.08 43.36
N GLU A 442 5.34 15.39 42.21
CA GLU A 442 4.51 14.19 41.99
C GLU A 442 5.21 12.86 42.34
N GLY A 443 6.40 12.88 42.92
CA GLY A 443 7.08 11.66 43.39
C GLY A 443 8.06 11.91 44.52
N SER A 444 8.16 10.96 45.47
CA SER A 444 9.12 10.93 46.58
C SER A 444 10.58 10.69 46.14
N GLY A 445 10.98 11.28 45.01
CA GLY A 445 12.16 10.92 44.22
C GLY A 445 13.42 11.74 44.49
N GLU A 446 13.48 12.53 45.56
CA GLU A 446 14.69 13.31 45.91
C GLU A 446 15.92 12.40 46.14
N GLU A 447 15.71 11.15 46.59
CA GLU A 447 16.80 10.21 46.90
C GLU A 447 17.40 9.52 45.66
N GLN A 448 16.68 9.39 44.53
CA GLN A 448 17.18 8.73 43.31
C GLN A 448 17.97 9.66 42.37
N LEU A 449 17.86 10.98 42.57
CA LEU A 449 18.50 12.00 41.73
C LEU A 449 20.02 12.10 41.93
N PHE A 450 20.54 11.60 43.05
CA PHE A 450 21.93 11.79 43.47
C PHE A 450 22.69 10.49 43.84
N SER A 451 22.16 9.31 43.52
CA SER A 451 22.86 8.04 43.76
C SER A 451 23.87 7.72 42.64
N PRO A 452 25.15 7.41 42.93
CA PRO A 452 26.12 7.00 41.91
C PRO A 452 25.94 5.53 41.44
N GLU A 453 25.04 4.77 42.07
CA GLU A 453 24.79 3.35 41.80
C GLU A 453 23.46 3.15 41.08
N ASN A 454 23.41 3.36 39.77
CA ASN A 454 22.29 2.94 38.93
C ASN A 454 22.75 2.11 37.72
N SER A 455 23.91 1.47 37.82
CA SER A 455 24.42 0.60 36.77
C SER A 455 24.06 -0.88 36.92
N ILE A 456 23.49 -1.34 38.04
CA ILE A 456 23.23 -2.78 38.24
C ILE A 456 21.93 -3.02 39.02
N THR A 457 20.97 -3.67 38.33
CA THR A 457 19.78 -4.37 38.82
C THR A 457 18.83 -3.62 39.77
N ARG A 458 17.62 -3.31 39.29
CA ARG A 458 16.46 -3.19 40.18
C ARG A 458 15.19 -3.72 39.51
N ASP A 459 14.75 -4.89 39.96
CA ASP A 459 13.40 -5.41 39.77
C ASP A 459 12.38 -4.36 40.21
N GLY A 460 11.60 -3.84 39.26
CA GLY A 460 10.64 -2.76 39.43
C GLY A 460 9.26 -3.13 38.90
N LEU A 461 8.73 -4.30 39.31
CA LEU A 461 7.44 -4.85 38.86
C LEU A 461 6.21 -3.95 39.14
N ASN A 462 6.35 -2.85 39.90
CA ASN A 462 5.22 -2.00 40.28
C ASN A 462 4.99 -0.76 39.38
N SER A 463 6.00 -0.31 38.62
CA SER A 463 5.82 0.78 37.63
C SER A 463 5.40 0.25 36.26
N GLU A 464 5.80 -0.99 35.93
CA GLU A 464 5.40 -1.68 34.71
C GLU A 464 3.88 -1.88 34.65
N ALA A 465 3.21 -2.19 35.77
CA ALA A 465 1.76 -2.44 35.79
C ALA A 465 0.90 -1.22 35.37
N ARG A 466 1.34 0.02 35.63
CA ARG A 466 0.59 1.23 35.21
C ARG A 466 0.84 1.61 33.75
N GLN A 467 2.04 1.34 33.22
CA GLN A 467 2.39 1.60 31.81
C GLN A 467 1.92 0.47 30.87
N LEU A 468 1.94 -0.79 31.34
CA LEU A 468 1.33 -1.94 30.68
C LEU A 468 -0.18 -1.72 30.44
N ASN A 469 -0.89 -1.13 31.41
CA ASN A 469 -2.28 -0.75 31.21
C ASN A 469 -2.48 0.31 30.11
N GLY A 470 -1.55 1.27 29.96
CA GLY A 470 -1.61 2.26 28.88
C GLY A 470 -1.33 1.68 27.49
N GLY A 471 -0.29 0.83 27.37
CA GLY A 471 0.05 0.15 26.11
C GLY A 471 -0.99 -0.90 25.70
N ALA A 472 -1.53 -1.66 26.65
CA ALA A 472 -2.61 -2.62 26.41
C ALA A 472 -3.94 -1.91 26.08
N CYS A 473 -4.23 -0.75 26.67
CA CYS A 473 -5.40 0.07 26.32
C CYS A 473 -5.26 0.63 24.90
N LEU A 474 -4.10 1.19 24.52
CA LEU A 474 -3.85 1.68 23.16
C LEU A 474 -3.88 0.55 22.12
N PHE A 475 -3.37 -0.63 22.46
CA PHE A 475 -3.47 -1.81 21.59
C PHE A 475 -4.90 -2.33 21.47
N ALA A 476 -5.67 -2.34 22.55
CA ALA A 476 -7.09 -2.69 22.55
C ALA A 476 -7.92 -1.68 21.75
N GLU A 477 -7.68 -0.38 21.93
CA GLU A 477 -8.30 0.71 21.16
C GLU A 477 -7.92 0.64 19.68
N ALA A 478 -6.66 0.33 19.35
CA ALA A 478 -6.22 0.10 17.98
C ALA A 478 -6.88 -1.15 17.37
N LEU A 479 -7.02 -2.23 18.13
CA LEU A 479 -7.74 -3.43 17.70
C LEU A 479 -9.25 -3.19 17.53
N GLU A 480 -9.84 -2.34 18.36
CA GLU A 480 -11.25 -1.95 18.30
C GLU A 480 -11.52 -1.00 17.13
N ALA A 481 -10.61 -0.06 16.86
CA ALA A 481 -10.62 0.79 15.67
C ALA A 481 -10.44 -0.01 14.36
N LEU A 482 -9.77 -1.17 14.40
CA LEU A 482 -9.63 -2.10 13.27
C LEU A 482 -10.85 -3.03 13.06
N ARG A 483 -11.82 -3.04 13.99
CA ARG A 483 -13.07 -3.83 13.88
C ARG A 483 -14.20 -3.07 13.17
N HIS A 484 -14.13 -1.75 13.11
CA HIS A 484 -15.01 -0.89 12.32
C HIS A 484 -14.37 -0.57 10.96
#